data_AF-A0A1B9DPC2-F1
#
_entry.id   AF-A0A1B9DPC2-F1
#
_cell.length_a   1.000
_cell.length_b   1.000
_cell.length_c   1.000
_cell.angle_alpha   90.00
_cell.angle_beta   90.00
_cell.angle_gamma   90.00
#
_symmetry.space_group_name_H-M   'P 1'
#
loop_
_entity.id
_entity.type
_entity.pdbx_description
1 polymer ?
#
loop_
_entity_poly.entity_id
_entity_poly.type
_entity_poly.pdbx_seq_one_letter_code
_entity_poly.pdbx_strand_id
1 'polypeptide(L)'
;MDKVKAKKHLGQHFLKDESIAKDIADTLSLEGYDDVLEIGPGMGVLTKYMLDKPINTYVIEIDTESVEYLNAHYPKLHGKIISKDFLKYNINEVFENKQFAIIGNFPYNISSQIVFRVLELKEQIPEFSGMFQKEVAERICEKKGSKTYGILSVLAQAFYDTEYLFTVSEHVFNPPPKVKSGVMRMRRKEDFSLPCGEKLFFTVVKTAFQQRRKTLRNSLKTLNLSDNLREDSIFDLRPEQLDVAQFIELTQKIEADGI
;
A
#
# COMPACT_ATOMS: atom_id res chain seq x y z
N MET A 1 14.26 -10.56 29.66
CA MET A 1 12.84 -10.33 29.28
C MET A 1 12.80 -10.42 27.76
N ASP A 2 12.93 -11.63 27.20
CA ASP A 2 13.65 -11.78 25.92
C ASP A 2 12.80 -12.25 24.74
N LYS A 3 11.47 -12.15 24.82
CA LYS A 3 10.62 -12.55 23.68
C LYS A 3 9.29 -11.81 23.65
N VAL A 4 9.13 -10.91 22.68
CA VAL A 4 7.82 -10.36 22.30
C VAL A 4 6.97 -11.52 21.78
N LYS A 5 5.79 -11.72 22.36
CA LYS A 5 4.87 -12.78 21.92
C LYS A 5 3.97 -12.24 20.81
N ALA A 6 3.82 -13.02 19.75
CA ALA A 6 2.94 -12.66 18.63
C ALA A 6 1.49 -12.49 19.12
N LYS A 7 0.93 -11.31 18.90
CA LYS A 7 -0.44 -10.96 19.25
C LYS A 7 -1.36 -11.22 18.06
N LYS A 8 -2.22 -12.25 18.17
CA LYS A 8 -3.13 -12.66 17.09
C LYS A 8 -4.05 -11.54 16.61
N HIS A 9 -4.51 -10.67 17.50
CA HIS A 9 -5.40 -9.54 17.15
C HIS A 9 -4.69 -8.44 16.34
N LEU A 10 -3.36 -8.35 16.43
CA LEU A 10 -2.54 -7.46 15.61
C LEU A 10 -2.09 -8.11 14.30
N GLY A 11 -2.44 -9.38 14.04
CA GLY A 11 -2.01 -10.10 12.85
C GLY A 11 -0.49 -10.34 12.77
N GLN A 12 0.21 -10.35 13.90
CA GLN A 12 1.67 -10.47 13.93
C GLN A 12 2.14 -11.87 13.50
N HIS A 13 2.98 -11.89 12.47
CA HIS A 13 3.75 -13.03 12.01
C HIS A 13 5.21 -12.59 11.90
N PHE A 14 6.08 -13.06 12.82
CA PHE A 14 7.47 -12.62 12.82
C PHE A 14 8.26 -13.39 11.76
N LEU A 15 8.84 -12.67 10.82
CA LEU A 15 9.80 -13.20 9.86
C LEU A 15 11.03 -13.70 10.64
N LYS A 16 11.50 -14.92 10.35
CA LYS A 16 12.70 -15.51 10.99
C LYS A 16 13.82 -15.80 9.98
N ASP A 17 13.56 -15.65 8.69
CA ASP A 17 14.55 -15.86 7.65
C ASP A 17 15.27 -14.55 7.33
N GLU A 18 16.56 -14.55 7.62
CA GLU A 18 17.44 -13.39 7.48
C GLU A 18 17.71 -13.01 6.03
N SER A 19 17.78 -14.01 5.14
CA SER A 19 17.99 -13.75 3.71
C SER A 19 16.80 -13.04 3.11
N ILE A 20 15.58 -13.50 3.43
CA ILE A 20 14.34 -12.85 2.99
C ILE A 20 14.20 -11.44 3.59
N ALA A 21 14.58 -11.26 4.85
CA ALA A 21 14.54 -9.94 5.48
C ALA A 21 15.46 -8.94 4.78
N LYS A 22 16.68 -9.38 4.43
CA LYS A 22 17.63 -8.59 3.65
C LYS A 22 17.11 -8.31 2.24
N ASP A 23 16.58 -9.33 1.55
CA ASP A 23 16.04 -9.17 0.20
C ASP A 23 14.89 -8.15 0.18
N ILE A 24 14.02 -8.16 1.21
CA ILE A 24 12.98 -7.13 1.38
C ILE A 24 13.62 -5.76 1.60
N ALA A 25 14.62 -5.63 2.48
CA ALA A 25 15.33 -4.36 2.72
C ALA A 25 15.95 -3.77 1.44
N ASP A 26 16.40 -4.63 0.54
CA ASP A 26 17.08 -4.27 -0.71
C ASP A 26 16.12 -3.94 -1.86
N THR A 27 14.80 -3.98 -1.64
CA THR A 27 13.80 -3.62 -2.65
C THR A 27 13.70 -2.12 -2.92
N LEU A 28 13.97 -1.28 -1.92
CA LEU A 28 13.97 0.17 -2.04
C LEU A 28 15.16 0.64 -2.85
N SER A 29 14.92 1.53 -3.82
CA SER A 29 15.99 2.10 -4.66
C SER A 29 16.93 3.04 -3.90
N LEU A 30 16.44 3.67 -2.82
CA LEU A 30 17.13 4.72 -2.06
C LEU A 30 17.47 5.95 -2.92
N GLU A 31 16.66 6.22 -3.95
CA GLU A 31 16.85 7.34 -4.88
C GLU A 31 15.81 8.43 -4.63
N GLY A 32 16.28 9.67 -4.42
CA GLY A 32 15.42 10.85 -4.32
C GLY A 32 14.77 11.08 -2.94
N TYR A 33 15.20 10.36 -1.90
CA TYR A 33 14.79 10.56 -0.52
C TYR A 33 15.91 10.12 0.44
N ASP A 34 15.99 10.77 1.60
CA ASP A 34 16.96 10.44 2.65
C ASP A 34 16.33 9.66 3.80
N ASP A 35 15.02 9.82 4.00
CA ASP A 35 14.29 9.26 5.12
C ASP A 35 13.47 8.03 4.71
N VAL A 36 13.50 7.00 5.55
CA VAL A 36 12.68 5.79 5.36
C VAL A 36 11.93 5.47 6.63
N LEU A 37 10.62 5.23 6.50
CA LEU A 37 9.76 4.77 7.58
C LEU A 37 9.47 3.28 7.42
N GLU A 38 9.90 2.48 8.40
CA GLU A 38 9.46 1.10 8.54
C GLU A 38 8.16 1.01 9.34
N ILE A 39 7.12 0.41 8.77
CA ILE A 39 5.84 0.16 9.47
C ILE A 39 5.85 -1.25 10.04
N GLY A 40 5.59 -1.35 11.35
CA GLY A 40 5.51 -2.63 12.05
C GLY A 40 6.86 -3.37 12.12
N PRO A 41 7.92 -2.73 12.64
CA PRO A 41 9.25 -3.35 12.77
C PRO A 41 9.25 -4.61 13.63
N GLY A 42 8.30 -4.76 14.57
CA GLY A 42 8.31 -5.84 15.56
C GLY A 42 9.64 -5.88 16.32
N MET A 43 10.36 -7.00 16.24
CA MET A 43 11.68 -7.17 16.85
C MET A 43 12.86 -6.65 15.99
N GLY A 44 12.57 -5.93 14.90
CA GLY A 44 13.57 -5.25 14.07
C GLY A 44 14.31 -6.16 13.08
N VAL A 45 13.68 -7.25 12.64
CA VAL A 45 14.28 -8.22 11.71
C VAL A 45 14.65 -7.56 10.37
N LEU A 46 13.79 -6.67 9.88
CA LEU A 46 14.06 -5.86 8.69
C LEU A 46 14.86 -4.60 9.05
N THR A 47 14.49 -3.93 10.15
CA THR A 47 15.14 -2.71 10.68
C THR A 47 16.66 -2.76 10.65
N LYS A 48 17.27 -3.87 11.08
CA LYS A 48 18.74 -3.96 11.14
C LYS A 48 19.42 -3.76 9.79
N TYR A 49 18.84 -4.29 8.72
CA TYR A 49 19.35 -4.12 7.36
C TYR A 49 19.13 -2.69 6.85
N MET A 50 18.05 -2.04 7.30
CA MET A 50 17.81 -0.63 7.01
C MET A 50 18.82 0.28 7.72
N LEU A 51 19.23 -0.05 8.94
CA LEU A 51 20.20 0.71 9.74
C LEU A 51 21.65 0.66 9.23
N ASP A 52 21.93 -0.22 8.26
CA ASP A 52 23.25 -0.34 7.62
C ASP A 52 23.31 0.42 6.28
N LYS A 53 22.19 0.98 5.82
CA LYS A 53 22.09 1.78 4.60
C LYS A 53 22.35 3.26 4.89
N PRO A 54 22.81 4.05 3.90
CA PRO A 54 23.11 5.48 4.05
C PRO A 54 21.84 6.34 4.03
N ILE A 55 20.90 6.07 4.94
CA ILE A 55 19.59 6.71 5.06
C ILE A 55 19.24 6.95 6.53
N ASN A 56 18.25 7.81 6.77
CA ASN A 56 17.63 7.96 8.08
C ASN A 56 16.46 6.99 8.23
N THR A 57 16.70 5.92 8.99
CA THR A 57 15.65 4.95 9.29
C THR A 57 14.82 5.40 10.51
N TYR A 58 13.53 5.54 10.30
CA TYR A 58 12.48 5.71 11.31
C TYR A 58 11.63 4.46 11.37
N VAL A 59 11.02 4.19 12.52
CA VAL A 59 10.09 3.06 12.66
C VAL A 59 8.81 3.51 13.35
N ILE A 60 7.67 2.95 12.95
CA ILE A 60 6.37 3.17 13.61
C ILE A 60 5.76 1.84 14.03
N GLU A 61 5.44 1.73 15.33
CA GLU A 61 4.96 0.50 15.95
C GLU A 61 3.85 0.80 16.96
N ILE A 62 2.78 0.01 16.91
CA ILE A 62 1.63 0.12 17.83
C ILE A 62 1.83 -0.77 19.08
N ASP A 63 2.60 -1.84 18.94
CA ASP A 63 2.89 -2.77 20.03
C ASP A 63 3.99 -2.24 20.95
N THR A 64 3.60 -1.81 22.15
CA THR A 64 4.51 -1.23 23.14
C THR A 64 5.61 -2.19 23.59
N GLU A 65 5.37 -3.51 23.62
CA GLU A 65 6.41 -4.49 23.93
C GLU A 65 7.49 -4.53 22.85
N SER A 66 7.10 -4.37 21.58
CA SER A 66 8.04 -4.27 20.46
C SER A 66 8.81 -2.95 20.52
N VAL A 67 8.16 -1.84 20.90
CA VAL A 67 8.82 -0.55 21.11
C VAL A 67 9.87 -0.62 22.22
N GLU A 68 9.56 -1.24 23.37
CA GLU A 68 10.52 -1.46 24.45
C GLU A 68 11.70 -2.32 23.98
N TYR A 69 11.43 -3.40 23.24
CA TYR A 69 12.45 -4.25 22.65
C TYR A 69 13.38 -3.45 21.72
N LEU A 70 12.82 -2.65 20.81
CA LEU A 70 13.59 -1.85 19.86
C LEU A 70 14.48 -0.82 20.56
N ASN A 71 13.96 -0.13 21.58
CA ASN A 71 14.75 0.81 22.38
C ASN A 71 15.95 0.14 23.07
N ALA A 72 15.78 -1.09 23.56
CA ALA A 72 16.85 -1.82 24.24
C ALA A 72 17.91 -2.37 23.28
N HIS A 73 17.53 -2.78 22.06
CA HIS A 73 18.41 -3.52 21.15
C HIS A 73 18.96 -2.70 19.97
N TYR A 74 18.33 -1.57 19.63
CA TYR A 74 18.73 -0.74 18.48
C TYR A 74 19.00 0.71 18.91
N PRO A 75 20.15 1.02 19.55
CA PRO A 75 20.50 2.38 19.94
C PRO A 75 20.50 3.40 18.78
N LYS A 76 20.82 2.95 17.55
CA LYS A 76 20.75 3.79 16.34
C LYS A 76 19.33 4.35 16.06
N LEU A 77 18.29 3.74 16.63
CA LEU A 77 16.89 4.19 16.51
C LEU A 77 16.45 5.14 17.63
N HIS A 78 17.28 5.45 18.63
CA HIS A 78 16.88 6.37 19.69
C HIS A 78 16.46 7.73 19.11
N GLY A 79 15.27 8.19 19.47
CA GLY A 79 14.65 9.39 18.89
C GLY A 79 13.95 9.19 17.53
N LYS A 80 14.00 7.98 16.96
CA LYS A 80 13.39 7.61 15.67
C LYS A 80 12.34 6.50 15.76
N ILE A 81 11.92 6.13 16.97
CA ILE A 81 10.86 5.14 17.23
C ILE A 81 9.54 5.87 17.54
N ILE A 82 8.56 5.72 16.67
CA ILE A 82 7.23 6.31 16.78
C ILE A 82 6.27 5.27 17.36
N SER A 83 5.94 5.37 18.65
CA SER A 83 5.00 4.46 19.33
C SER A 83 3.55 4.88 19.09
N LYS A 84 3.04 4.69 17.86
CA LYS A 84 1.71 5.14 17.40
C LYS A 84 1.12 4.21 16.33
N ASP A 85 -0.18 4.36 16.08
CA ASP A 85 -0.90 3.73 14.98
C ASP A 85 -0.67 4.51 13.67
N PHE A 86 0.03 3.91 12.70
CA PHE A 86 0.31 4.53 11.39
C PHE A 86 -0.95 5.01 10.65
N LEU A 87 -2.08 4.31 10.81
CA LEU A 87 -3.31 4.67 10.11
C LEU A 87 -3.96 5.95 10.67
N LYS A 88 -3.56 6.38 11.88
CA LYS A 88 -4.16 7.51 12.59
C LYS A 88 -3.17 8.63 12.88
N TYR A 89 -1.88 8.31 12.89
CA TYR A 89 -0.86 9.26 13.25
C TYR A 89 -0.69 10.36 12.21
N ASN A 90 -0.46 11.59 12.68
CA ASN A 90 -0.08 12.70 11.83
C ASN A 90 1.41 12.60 11.53
N ILE A 91 1.75 11.99 10.39
CA ILE A 91 3.14 11.69 10.03
C ILE A 91 4.00 12.96 9.87
N ASN A 92 3.36 14.11 9.60
CA ASN A 92 4.02 15.39 9.46
C ASN A 92 4.58 15.96 10.76
N GLU A 93 4.22 15.42 11.92
CA GLU A 93 4.90 15.73 13.18
C GLU A 93 6.38 15.29 13.18
N VAL A 94 6.75 14.38 12.27
CA VAL A 94 8.12 13.86 12.14
C VAL A 94 8.78 14.30 10.83
N PHE A 95 8.07 14.14 9.70
CA PHE A 95 8.68 14.38 8.39
C PHE A 95 8.45 15.79 7.85
N GLU A 96 7.65 16.63 8.51
CA GLU A 96 7.49 18.05 8.15
C GLU A 96 7.11 18.29 6.67
N ASN A 97 6.32 17.40 6.06
CA ASN A 97 5.97 17.39 4.63
C ASN A 97 7.13 17.04 3.66
N LYS A 98 8.30 16.62 4.17
CA LYS A 98 9.41 16.13 3.35
C LYS A 98 9.09 14.75 2.77
N GLN A 99 9.80 14.39 1.71
CA GLN A 99 9.64 13.08 1.11
C GLN A 99 10.33 11.99 1.94
N PHE A 100 9.66 10.87 2.09
CA PHE A 100 10.18 9.67 2.76
C PHE A 100 9.65 8.42 2.07
N ALA A 101 10.47 7.38 1.98
CA ALA A 101 10.01 6.08 1.51
C ALA A 101 9.42 5.25 2.66
N ILE A 102 8.60 4.27 2.30
CA ILE A 102 8.02 3.35 3.27
C ILE A 102 8.45 1.93 2.96
N ILE A 103 8.80 1.19 4.02
CA ILE A 103 9.06 -0.24 3.95
C ILE A 103 8.34 -1.00 5.06
N GLY A 104 8.13 -2.30 4.92
CA GLY A 104 7.67 -3.13 6.02
C GLY A 104 7.36 -4.57 5.68
N ASN A 105 7.25 -5.38 6.72
CA ASN A 105 6.51 -6.65 6.68
C ASN A 105 5.10 -6.37 7.22
N PHE A 106 4.21 -5.92 6.34
CA PHE A 106 2.96 -5.30 6.78
C PHE A 106 2.01 -6.30 7.44
N PRO A 107 1.32 -5.92 8.53
CA PRO A 107 0.32 -6.77 9.15
C PRO A 107 -0.84 -7.05 8.18
N TYR A 108 -1.26 -8.31 8.11
CA TYR A 108 -2.22 -8.78 7.09
C TYR A 108 -3.63 -8.22 7.29
N ASN A 109 -4.00 -7.91 8.52
CA ASN A 109 -5.32 -7.37 8.87
C ASN A 109 -5.51 -5.90 8.44
N ILE A 110 -4.43 -5.14 8.26
CA ILE A 110 -4.47 -3.71 7.91
C ILE A 110 -3.77 -3.38 6.59
N SER A 111 -3.33 -4.39 5.85
CA SER A 111 -2.54 -4.24 4.61
C SER A 111 -3.20 -3.33 3.58
N SER A 112 -4.49 -3.49 3.30
CA SER A 112 -5.21 -2.63 2.34
C SER A 112 -5.32 -1.19 2.84
N GLN A 113 -5.53 -1.00 4.14
CA GLN A 113 -5.64 0.30 4.79
C GLN A 113 -4.32 1.07 4.74
N ILE A 114 -3.19 0.37 4.89
CA ILE A 114 -1.85 0.95 4.69
C ILE A 114 -1.72 1.50 3.28
N VAL A 115 -2.10 0.74 2.24
CA VAL A 115 -2.01 1.21 0.85
C VAL A 115 -2.94 2.41 0.60
N PHE A 116 -4.16 2.42 1.15
CA PHE A 116 -5.01 3.62 1.06
C PHE A 116 -4.38 4.83 1.74
N ARG A 117 -3.76 4.65 2.91
CA ARG A 117 -3.05 5.73 3.62
C ARG A 117 -1.84 6.22 2.83
N VAL A 118 -1.12 5.33 2.15
CA VAL A 118 -0.02 5.70 1.23
C VAL A 118 -0.55 6.56 0.08
N LEU A 119 -1.70 6.22 -0.49
CA LEU A 119 -2.32 7.03 -1.56
C LEU A 119 -2.75 8.41 -1.06
N GLU A 120 -3.22 8.54 0.19
CA GLU A 120 -3.51 9.84 0.81
C GLU A 120 -2.23 10.68 0.99
N LEU A 121 -1.11 10.02 1.27
CA LEU A 121 0.21 10.63 1.48
C LEU A 121 1.09 10.64 0.21
N LYS A 122 0.49 10.42 -0.96
CA LYS A 122 1.23 10.20 -2.21
C LYS A 122 2.20 11.32 -2.57
N GLU A 123 1.92 12.56 -2.16
CA GLU A 123 2.79 13.73 -2.34
C GLU A 123 4.14 13.62 -1.61
N GLN A 124 4.20 12.84 -0.53
CA GLN A 124 5.39 12.64 0.30
C GLN A 124 6.07 11.29 0.07
N ILE A 125 5.38 10.32 -0.54
CA ILE A 125 5.89 8.94 -0.65
C ILE A 125 6.31 8.67 -2.10
N PRO A 126 7.57 8.96 -2.49
CA PRO A 126 8.08 8.64 -3.82
C PRO A 126 8.25 7.13 -4.03
N GLU A 127 8.47 6.38 -2.97
CA GLU A 127 8.67 4.93 -3.05
C GLU A 127 8.06 4.20 -1.85
N PHE A 128 7.41 3.08 -2.14
CA PHE A 128 6.82 2.19 -1.15
C PHE A 128 7.17 0.76 -1.52
N SER A 129 7.69 -0.02 -0.59
CA SER A 129 7.90 -1.44 -0.82
C SER A 129 7.63 -2.25 0.44
N GLY A 130 7.48 -3.56 0.29
CA GLY A 130 7.32 -4.44 1.43
C GLY A 130 6.49 -5.65 1.11
N MET A 131 6.24 -6.40 2.18
CA MET A 131 5.63 -7.72 2.11
C MET A 131 4.17 -7.68 2.58
N PHE A 132 3.33 -8.36 1.82
CA PHE A 132 1.90 -8.52 2.08
C PHE A 132 1.50 -9.98 2.00
N GLN A 133 0.24 -10.29 2.31
CA GLN A 133 -0.37 -11.52 1.80
C GLN A 133 -0.24 -11.56 0.28
N LYS A 134 0.09 -12.72 -0.27
CA LYS A 134 0.34 -12.89 -1.71
C LYS A 134 -0.79 -12.33 -2.58
N GLU A 135 -2.04 -12.67 -2.25
CA GLU A 135 -3.22 -12.19 -2.99
C GLU A 135 -3.33 -10.65 -3.03
N VAL A 136 -2.94 -9.98 -1.94
CA VAL A 136 -2.99 -8.51 -1.84
C VAL A 136 -1.91 -7.88 -2.72
N ALA A 137 -0.68 -8.38 -2.64
CA ALA A 137 0.42 -7.92 -3.50
C ALA A 137 0.11 -8.17 -4.99
N GLU A 138 -0.39 -9.37 -5.33
CA GLU A 138 -0.85 -9.68 -6.68
C GLU A 138 -1.95 -8.73 -7.13
N ARG A 139 -2.99 -8.50 -6.31
CA ARG A 139 -4.06 -7.54 -6.62
C ARG A 139 -3.53 -6.15 -6.94
N ILE A 140 -2.63 -5.59 -6.15
CA ILE A 140 -2.13 -4.24 -6.38
C ILE A 140 -1.35 -4.14 -7.71
N CYS A 141 -0.62 -5.19 -8.08
CA CYS A 141 0.21 -5.25 -9.28
C CYS A 141 -0.52 -5.81 -10.52
N GLU A 142 -1.74 -6.31 -10.36
CA GLU A 142 -2.49 -6.98 -11.44
C GLU A 142 -2.95 -5.99 -12.51
N LYS A 143 -3.01 -6.45 -13.76
CA LYS A 143 -3.50 -5.65 -14.91
C LYS A 143 -4.99 -5.93 -15.18
N LYS A 144 -5.64 -5.06 -15.98
CA LYS A 144 -7.04 -5.26 -16.39
C LYS A 144 -7.28 -6.64 -17.04
N GLY A 145 -8.51 -7.12 -16.97
CA GLY A 145 -8.93 -8.40 -17.55
C GLY A 145 -8.74 -9.62 -16.65
N SER A 146 -8.11 -9.47 -15.48
CA SER A 146 -7.96 -10.52 -14.47
C SER A 146 -9.04 -10.43 -13.38
N LYS A 147 -9.41 -11.57 -12.80
CA LYS A 147 -10.29 -11.64 -11.61
C LYS A 147 -9.64 -11.04 -10.36
N THR A 148 -8.31 -10.97 -10.35
CA THR A 148 -7.52 -10.43 -9.24
C THR A 148 -7.51 -8.89 -9.25
N TYR A 149 -7.64 -8.27 -10.44
CA TYR A 149 -7.66 -6.82 -10.66
C TYR A 149 -8.83 -6.17 -9.93
N GLY A 150 -8.63 -5.08 -9.19
CA GLY A 150 -9.68 -4.47 -8.37
C GLY A 150 -9.41 -3.02 -8.01
N ILE A 151 -10.10 -2.53 -6.96
CA ILE A 151 -10.02 -1.14 -6.49
C ILE A 151 -8.56 -0.70 -6.29
N LEU A 152 -7.78 -1.49 -5.53
CA LEU A 152 -6.39 -1.14 -5.25
C LEU A 152 -5.50 -1.18 -6.49
N SER A 153 -5.79 -2.03 -7.47
CA SER A 153 -5.05 -2.06 -8.74
C SER A 153 -5.20 -0.72 -9.45
N VAL A 154 -6.44 -0.26 -9.65
CA VAL A 154 -6.72 0.99 -10.36
C VAL A 154 -6.16 2.20 -9.61
N LEU A 155 -6.45 2.29 -8.30
CA LEU A 155 -6.07 3.46 -7.53
C LEU A 155 -4.57 3.54 -7.31
N ALA A 156 -3.87 2.43 -7.04
CA ALA A 156 -2.42 2.45 -6.91
C ALA A 156 -1.75 2.78 -8.25
N GLN A 157 -2.16 2.10 -9.32
CA GLN A 157 -1.57 2.28 -10.65
C GLN A 157 -1.92 3.61 -11.32
N ALA A 158 -2.85 4.39 -10.76
CA ALA A 158 -3.07 5.77 -11.17
C ALA A 158 -1.86 6.66 -10.85
N PHE A 159 -1.27 6.49 -9.66
CA PHE A 159 -0.22 7.37 -9.13
C PHE A 159 1.17 6.73 -9.09
N TYR A 160 1.25 5.40 -9.12
CA TYR A 160 2.48 4.64 -8.98
C TYR A 160 2.66 3.64 -10.12
N ASP A 161 3.91 3.37 -10.47
CA ASP A 161 4.29 2.16 -11.19
C ASP A 161 4.44 1.03 -10.16
N THR A 162 3.64 -0.03 -10.32
CA THR A 162 3.59 -1.16 -9.39
C THR A 162 4.28 -2.39 -9.95
N GLU A 163 5.05 -3.08 -9.10
CA GLU A 163 5.86 -4.24 -9.49
C GLU A 163 5.77 -5.33 -8.44
N TYR A 164 5.41 -6.54 -8.85
CA TYR A 164 5.49 -7.74 -8.01
C TYR A 164 6.91 -8.32 -8.11
N LEU A 165 7.63 -8.37 -6.99
CA LEU A 165 9.05 -8.72 -6.97
C LEU A 165 9.25 -10.23 -6.79
N PHE A 166 8.77 -10.79 -5.69
CA PHE A 166 8.94 -12.22 -5.40
C PHE A 166 7.92 -12.76 -4.39
N THR A 167 7.80 -14.08 -4.32
CA THR A 167 6.91 -14.80 -3.40
C THR A 167 7.71 -15.37 -2.24
N VAL A 168 7.19 -15.25 -1.03
CA VAL A 168 7.80 -15.76 0.21
C VAL A 168 6.93 -16.86 0.80
N SER A 169 7.54 -17.96 1.26
CA SER A 169 6.82 -19.06 1.90
C SER A 169 6.38 -18.71 3.32
N GLU A 170 5.20 -19.16 3.70
CA GLU A 170 4.67 -19.17 5.06
C GLU A 170 5.63 -19.81 6.10
N HIS A 171 6.51 -20.72 5.69
CA HIS A 171 7.39 -21.44 6.60
C HIS A 171 8.54 -20.60 7.16
N VAL A 172 8.82 -19.44 6.57
CA VAL A 172 9.83 -18.49 7.06
C VAL A 172 9.33 -17.57 8.17
N PHE A 173 8.13 -17.81 8.71
CA PHE A 173 7.55 -17.03 9.80
C PHE A 173 7.35 -17.85 11.09
N ASN A 174 7.15 -17.15 12.19
CA ASN A 174 6.74 -17.72 13.47
C ASN A 174 5.71 -16.80 14.20
N PRO A 175 4.47 -17.27 14.44
CA PRO A 175 3.88 -18.49 13.88
C PRO A 175 3.72 -18.38 12.35
N PRO A 176 3.68 -19.50 11.60
CA PRO A 176 3.46 -19.46 10.16
C PRO A 176 2.06 -18.93 9.82
N PRO A 177 1.91 -18.03 8.84
CA PRO A 177 0.61 -17.66 8.31
C PRO A 177 -0.02 -18.81 7.52
N LYS A 178 -1.32 -18.70 7.23
CA LYS A 178 -2.08 -19.71 6.46
C LYS A 178 -1.89 -19.60 4.95
N VAL A 179 -1.28 -18.51 4.49
CA VAL A 179 -1.12 -18.18 3.07
C VAL A 179 0.30 -17.71 2.84
N LYS A 180 0.77 -17.85 1.60
CA LYS A 180 2.04 -17.27 1.16
C LYS A 180 2.00 -15.75 1.20
N SER A 181 3.18 -15.16 1.21
CA SER A 181 3.38 -13.72 1.17
C SER A 181 3.94 -13.30 -0.19
N GLY A 182 3.68 -12.07 -0.59
CA GLY A 182 4.21 -11.46 -1.81
C GLY A 182 4.90 -10.16 -1.47
N VAL A 183 6.09 -9.95 -2.04
CA VAL A 183 6.83 -8.70 -1.93
C VAL A 183 6.59 -7.90 -3.19
N MET A 184 6.25 -6.62 -3.03
CA MET A 184 5.97 -5.71 -4.14
C MET A 184 6.59 -4.35 -3.90
N ARG A 185 6.70 -3.56 -4.97
CA ARG A 185 7.18 -2.19 -4.95
C ARG A 185 6.22 -1.28 -5.71
N MET A 186 6.11 -0.04 -5.26
CA MET A 186 5.45 1.07 -5.92
C MET A 186 6.45 2.22 -6.01
N ARG A 187 6.74 2.68 -7.22
CA ARG A 187 7.50 3.92 -7.46
C ARG A 187 6.54 4.97 -7.98
N ARG A 188 6.51 6.16 -7.36
CA ARG A 188 5.59 7.22 -7.77
C ARG A 188 5.96 7.64 -9.18
N LYS A 189 4.95 7.81 -10.04
CA LYS A 189 5.17 8.30 -11.39
C LYS A 189 5.72 9.71 -11.37
N GLU A 190 6.43 10.09 -12.42
CA GLU A 190 6.89 11.46 -12.62
C GLU A 190 5.69 12.41 -12.75
N ASP A 191 4.74 12.08 -13.63
CA ASP A 191 3.41 12.69 -13.64
C ASP A 191 2.40 11.76 -12.97
N PHE A 192 2.04 12.13 -11.74
CA PHE A 192 1.02 11.47 -10.95
C PHE A 192 -0.23 12.36 -10.79
N SER A 193 -0.35 13.43 -11.57
CA SER A 193 -1.56 14.25 -11.61
C SER A 193 -2.69 13.51 -12.35
N LEU A 194 -3.94 13.83 -12.01
CA LEU A 194 -5.11 13.33 -12.74
C LEU A 194 -5.77 14.47 -13.50
N PRO A 195 -6.13 14.29 -14.78
CA PRO A 195 -6.82 15.30 -15.57
C PRO A 195 -8.34 15.33 -15.27
N CYS A 196 -8.73 14.94 -14.05
CA CYS A 196 -10.09 14.92 -13.52
C CYS A 196 -10.07 15.06 -11.99
N GLY A 197 -11.22 15.37 -11.39
CA GLY A 197 -11.33 15.46 -9.93
C GLY A 197 -10.94 14.15 -9.21
N GLU A 198 -9.85 14.15 -8.44
CA GLU A 198 -9.34 12.96 -7.74
C GLU A 198 -10.40 12.32 -6.81
N LYS A 199 -11.16 13.14 -6.07
CA LYS A 199 -12.25 12.64 -5.21
C LYS A 199 -13.33 11.89 -6.02
N LEU A 200 -13.65 12.40 -7.20
CA LEU A 200 -14.61 11.78 -8.10
C LEU A 200 -14.03 10.49 -8.68
N PHE A 201 -12.77 10.48 -9.12
CA PHE A 201 -12.07 9.29 -9.59
C PHE A 201 -12.12 8.15 -8.56
N PHE A 202 -11.78 8.44 -7.30
CA PHE A 202 -11.88 7.46 -6.21
C PHE A 202 -13.32 6.94 -6.02
N THR A 203 -14.31 7.84 -6.11
CA THR A 203 -15.73 7.50 -5.98
C THR A 203 -16.20 6.60 -7.12
N VAL A 204 -15.84 6.92 -8.37
CA VAL A 204 -16.19 6.15 -9.56
C VAL A 204 -15.58 4.74 -9.47
N VAL A 205 -14.28 4.63 -9.20
CA VAL A 205 -13.60 3.34 -9.08
C VAL A 205 -14.21 2.49 -7.96
N LYS A 206 -14.39 3.05 -6.76
CA LYS A 206 -14.98 2.30 -5.63
C LYS A 206 -16.40 1.84 -5.95
N THR A 207 -17.24 2.74 -6.47
CA THR A 207 -18.64 2.44 -6.81
C THR A 207 -18.74 1.37 -7.90
N ALA A 208 -17.88 1.44 -8.93
CA ALA A 208 -17.81 0.43 -9.98
C ALA A 208 -17.53 -0.97 -9.42
N PHE A 209 -16.48 -1.12 -8.60
CA PHE A 209 -16.08 -2.44 -8.09
C PHE A 209 -16.95 -3.00 -6.97
N GLN A 210 -17.79 -2.20 -6.29
CA GLN A 210 -18.80 -2.71 -5.34
C GLN A 210 -19.74 -3.73 -5.99
N GLN A 211 -20.02 -3.59 -7.29
CA GLN A 211 -20.87 -4.49 -8.05
C GLN A 211 -20.10 -5.17 -9.19
N ARG A 212 -18.86 -5.63 -8.93
CA ARG A 212 -17.91 -6.21 -9.91
C ARG A 212 -18.52 -7.05 -11.05
N ARG A 213 -19.51 -7.89 -10.75
CA ARG A 213 -20.12 -8.82 -11.73
C ARG A 213 -21.12 -8.14 -12.68
N LYS A 214 -21.50 -6.89 -12.42
CA LYS A 214 -22.43 -6.10 -13.24
C LYS A 214 -21.65 -5.15 -14.16
N THR A 215 -22.32 -4.72 -15.23
CA THR A 215 -21.80 -3.67 -16.12
C THR A 215 -21.72 -2.33 -15.39
N LEU A 216 -20.93 -1.40 -15.92
CA LEU A 216 -20.78 -0.04 -15.37
C LEU A 216 -22.10 0.72 -15.36
N ARG A 217 -22.97 0.51 -16.36
CA ARG A 217 -24.35 1.03 -16.43
C ARG A 217 -25.15 0.75 -15.15
N ASN A 218 -24.96 -0.43 -14.58
CA ASN A 218 -25.64 -0.88 -13.38
C ASN A 218 -24.87 -0.54 -12.11
N SER A 219 -23.55 -0.62 -12.16
CA SER A 219 -22.67 -0.40 -11.00
C SER A 219 -22.64 1.07 -10.60
N LEU A 220 -22.67 1.99 -11.57
CA LEU A 220 -22.61 3.44 -11.37
C LEU A 220 -23.99 4.11 -11.28
N LYS A 221 -25.08 3.34 -11.22
CA LYS A 221 -26.46 3.87 -11.21
C LYS A 221 -26.70 4.88 -10.07
N THR A 222 -25.98 4.75 -8.95
CA THR A 222 -26.10 5.64 -7.79
C THR A 222 -25.53 7.03 -8.02
N LEU A 223 -24.80 7.26 -9.11
CA LEU A 223 -24.25 8.57 -9.48
C LEU A 223 -25.23 9.44 -10.27
N ASN A 224 -26.47 8.96 -10.50
CA ASN A 224 -27.54 9.72 -11.18
C ASN A 224 -27.17 10.32 -12.55
N LEU A 225 -26.25 9.67 -13.27
CA LEU A 225 -25.74 10.10 -14.58
C LEU A 225 -26.85 10.30 -15.61
N SER A 226 -26.66 11.28 -16.51
CA SER A 226 -27.61 11.55 -17.59
C SER A 226 -27.77 10.34 -18.52
N ASP A 227 -28.95 10.20 -19.12
CA ASP A 227 -29.19 9.09 -20.06
C ASP A 227 -28.29 9.20 -21.30
N ASN A 228 -27.93 10.41 -21.75
CA ASN A 228 -27.02 10.62 -22.86
C ASN A 228 -25.63 10.03 -22.56
N LEU A 229 -25.05 10.37 -21.40
CA LEU A 229 -23.75 9.83 -21.00
C LEU A 229 -23.79 8.29 -20.92
N ARG A 230 -24.89 7.74 -20.41
CA ARG A 230 -25.05 6.29 -20.24
C ARG A 230 -25.11 5.54 -21.57
N GLU A 231 -25.44 6.18 -22.69
CA GLU A 231 -25.44 5.52 -24.01
C GLU A 231 -24.03 5.21 -24.54
N ASP A 232 -22.97 5.77 -23.93
CA ASP A 232 -21.59 5.41 -24.29
C ASP A 232 -21.33 3.91 -24.03
N SER A 233 -20.77 3.23 -25.04
CA SER A 233 -20.40 1.82 -25.01
C SER A 233 -19.52 1.40 -23.82
N ILE A 234 -18.78 2.34 -23.22
CA ILE A 234 -18.00 2.09 -22.01
C ILE A 234 -18.88 1.58 -20.86
N PHE A 235 -20.16 1.99 -20.80
CA PHE A 235 -21.10 1.57 -19.76
C PHE A 235 -21.54 0.11 -19.87
N ASP A 236 -21.33 -0.54 -21.02
CA ASP A 236 -21.65 -1.96 -21.21
C ASP A 236 -20.53 -2.89 -20.74
N LEU A 237 -19.35 -2.33 -20.46
CA LEU A 237 -18.22 -3.07 -19.89
C LEU A 237 -18.40 -3.29 -18.38
N ARG A 238 -17.73 -4.32 -17.85
CA ARG A 238 -17.56 -4.53 -16.41
C ARG A 238 -16.33 -3.77 -15.89
N PRO A 239 -16.30 -3.41 -14.60
CA PRO A 239 -15.17 -2.67 -14.00
C PRO A 239 -13.82 -3.34 -14.25
N GLU A 240 -13.76 -4.68 -14.22
CA GLU A 240 -12.52 -5.43 -14.42
C GLU A 240 -11.96 -5.38 -15.86
N GLN A 241 -12.74 -4.88 -16.81
CA GLN A 241 -12.35 -4.75 -18.22
C GLN A 241 -11.72 -3.39 -18.54
N LEU A 242 -11.81 -2.40 -17.63
CA LEU A 242 -11.24 -1.07 -17.81
C LEU A 242 -9.81 -1.02 -17.25
N ASP A 243 -8.90 -0.40 -17.98
CA ASP A 243 -7.61 0.01 -17.43
C ASP A 243 -7.73 1.37 -16.72
N VAL A 244 -6.62 1.81 -16.13
CA VAL A 244 -6.53 3.09 -15.42
C VAL A 244 -6.91 4.27 -16.32
N ALA A 245 -6.43 4.30 -17.57
CA ALA A 245 -6.71 5.39 -18.50
C ALA A 245 -8.20 5.47 -18.86
N GLN A 246 -8.85 4.32 -19.06
CA GLN A 246 -10.29 4.23 -19.31
C GLN A 246 -11.11 4.67 -18.08
N PHE A 247 -10.64 4.38 -16.86
CA PHE A 247 -11.28 4.92 -15.65
C PHE A 247 -11.11 6.44 -15.52
N ILE A 248 -9.96 6.99 -15.92
CA ILE A 248 -9.73 8.44 -15.97
C ILE A 248 -10.68 9.09 -16.99
N GLU A 249 -10.74 8.57 -18.21
CA GLU A 249 -11.63 9.06 -19.28
C GLU A 249 -13.10 9.00 -18.84
N LEU A 250 -13.53 7.87 -18.24
CA LEU A 250 -14.88 7.73 -17.70
C LEU A 250 -15.16 8.80 -16.63
N THR A 251 -14.19 9.09 -15.77
CA THR A 251 -14.33 10.11 -14.73
C THR A 251 -14.44 11.51 -15.33
N GLN A 252 -13.65 11.83 -16.36
CA GLN A 252 -13.75 13.11 -17.08
C GLN A 252 -15.12 13.29 -17.73
N LYS A 253 -15.67 12.23 -18.34
CA LYS A 253 -17.02 12.25 -18.92
C LYS A 253 -18.09 12.48 -17.85
N ILE A 254 -17.97 11.83 -16.69
CA ILE A 254 -18.89 12.04 -15.55
C ILE A 254 -18.77 13.47 -15.01
N GLU A 255 -17.56 14.02 -14.90
CA GLU A 255 -17.34 15.39 -14.45
C GLU A 255 -17.95 16.42 -15.42
N ALA A 256 -17.85 16.18 -16.73
CA ALA A 256 -18.45 17.02 -17.77
C ALA A 256 -19.98 16.91 -17.85
N ASP A 257 -20.57 15.81 -17.38
CA ASP A 257 -22.04 15.63 -17.30
C ASP A 257 -22.69 16.63 -16.34
N GLY A 258 -21.94 17.13 -15.36
CA GLY A 258 -22.31 18.28 -14.53
C GLY A 258 -23.43 18.03 -13.52
N ILE A 259 -23.60 16.79 -13.06
CA ILE A 259 -24.61 16.39 -12.06
C ILE A 259 -24.05 16.48 -10.64
#